data_AF-A0A0N0NR10-F1
#
_entry.id   AF-A0A0N0NR10-F1
#
_cell.length_a   1.000
_cell.length_b   1.000
_cell.length_c   1.000
_cell.angle_alpha   90.00
_cell.angle_beta   90.00
_cell.angle_gamma   90.00
#
_symmetry.space_group_name_H-M   'P 1'
#
loop_
_entity.id
_entity.type
_entity.pdbx_description
1 polymer ?
#
loop_
_entity_poly.entity_id
_entity_poly.type
_entity_poly.pdbx_seq_one_letter_code
_entity_poly.pdbx_strand_id
1 'polypeptide(L)'
;MLRLPLALLAIASIGDALPTQLWSADLSYHLSIEFDHSFDVSDVYNASDTAPEDDHDVAQDSSDPGDTLQAYFDSVLQPRHEAHLNGASRENTHVLMKRGCKIGANGWECDDNIPTMTEIVDYLRVKPGGMARNNRRAAFYVNLGDVDPNLQKGGNEAAAMLVAWCQKNGLEGKYYWWANACDKLWLEKQAEHLKENRARIEKAHPEWPNPEQIFLHGFFQAMAFATTHPDVLFFTQAGKDWDKKSIWQEVEYPTLTRNRHVKRIFRIDPTCPDNKPELMWDRSRKDPLPPVVFQYPDMR
;
A
#
# COMPACT_ATOMS: atom_id res chain seq x y z
N MET A 1 -37.97 -28.22 45.17
CA MET A 1 -39.22 -28.31 44.39
C MET A 1 -39.46 -26.98 43.70
N LEU A 2 -39.56 -27.02 42.37
CA LEU A 2 -39.63 -25.86 41.47
C LEU A 2 -40.84 -24.95 41.76
N ARG A 3 -40.62 -23.63 41.65
CA ARG A 3 -41.67 -22.65 41.34
C ARG A 3 -41.13 -21.67 40.29
N LEU A 4 -41.67 -21.78 39.07
CA LEU A 4 -41.61 -20.76 38.01
C LEU A 4 -42.69 -19.69 38.26
N PRO A 5 -42.45 -18.45 37.82
CA PRO A 5 -43.48 -17.68 37.13
C PRO A 5 -42.90 -17.06 35.83
N LEU A 6 -43.43 -17.44 34.65
CA LEU A 6 -44.34 -16.62 33.82
C LEU A 6 -44.21 -15.09 33.97
N ALA A 7 -43.64 -14.45 32.94
CA ALA A 7 -43.91 -13.06 32.55
C ALA A 7 -43.90 -13.03 31.00
N LEU A 8 -45.07 -13.07 30.35
CA LEU A 8 -45.86 -11.93 29.86
C LEU A 8 -45.18 -11.13 28.74
N LEU A 9 -45.60 -11.48 27.51
CA LEU A 9 -45.45 -10.70 26.28
C LEU A 9 -46.18 -9.35 26.42
N ALA A 10 -45.53 -8.29 25.97
CA ALA A 10 -46.18 -7.06 25.54
C ALA A 10 -45.91 -6.87 24.03
N ILE A 11 -46.98 -6.98 23.24
CA ILE A 11 -47.02 -6.64 21.82
C ILE A 11 -47.44 -5.17 21.76
N ALA A 12 -46.60 -4.30 21.21
CA ALA A 12 -46.97 -2.95 20.82
C ALA A 12 -46.90 -2.84 19.29
N SER A 13 -48.05 -2.59 18.69
CA SER A 13 -48.28 -2.32 17.27
C SER A 13 -48.42 -0.81 17.09
N ILE A 14 -47.53 -0.21 16.30
CA ILE A 14 -47.65 1.08 15.60
C ILE A 14 -46.67 0.91 14.42
N GLY A 15 -47.00 1.01 13.14
CA GLY A 15 -47.95 1.87 12.44
C GLY A 15 -47.14 2.55 11.33
N ASP A 16 -47.48 2.27 10.08
CA ASP A 16 -46.78 2.66 8.85
C ASP A 16 -46.44 4.15 8.72
N ALA A 17 -45.24 4.46 8.25
CA ALA A 17 -44.95 5.54 7.30
C ALA A 17 -43.48 5.49 6.84
N LEU A 18 -43.26 5.05 5.61
CA LEU A 18 -42.03 5.29 4.85
C LEU A 18 -41.90 6.80 4.55
N PRO A 19 -40.66 7.30 4.49
CA PRO A 19 -40.27 8.04 3.29
C PRO A 19 -38.98 7.49 2.69
N THR A 20 -39.14 6.98 1.48
CA THR A 20 -38.13 6.83 0.45
C THR A 20 -37.56 8.21 0.04
N GLN A 21 -36.28 8.21 -0.35
CA GLN A 21 -35.52 9.27 -1.04
C GLN A 21 -34.91 10.40 -0.19
N LEU A 22 -33.58 10.33 -0.03
CA LEU A 22 -32.59 11.23 -0.65
C LEU A 22 -31.20 10.95 -0.06
N TRP A 23 -30.51 9.95 -0.62
CA TRP A 23 -29.05 9.84 -0.49
C TRP A 23 -28.46 10.27 -1.82
N SER A 24 -28.11 11.54 -1.90
CA SER A 24 -27.13 12.06 -2.86
C SER A 24 -26.21 12.99 -2.08
N ALA A 25 -25.44 12.42 -1.16
CA ALA A 25 -24.24 13.07 -0.67
C ALA A 25 -23.13 12.65 -1.64
N ASP A 26 -22.81 13.59 -2.52
CA ASP A 26 -21.65 13.57 -3.39
C ASP A 26 -20.40 13.34 -2.52
N LEU A 27 -19.77 12.18 -2.73
CA LEU A 27 -18.63 11.70 -1.96
C LEU A 27 -17.45 11.56 -2.93
N SER A 28 -16.95 12.70 -3.38
CA SER A 28 -15.65 12.83 -4.01
C SER A 28 -14.56 12.63 -2.94
N TYR A 29 -14.15 11.37 -2.77
CA TYR A 29 -13.08 10.99 -1.85
C TYR A 29 -11.71 11.07 -2.54
N HIS A 30 -10.85 11.93 -2.01
CA HIS A 30 -9.43 11.99 -2.37
C HIS A 30 -8.62 10.96 -1.56
N LEU A 31 -8.05 9.97 -2.26
CA LEU A 31 -6.83 9.26 -1.85
C LEU A 31 -5.65 10.05 -2.43
N SER A 32 -4.97 10.83 -1.60
CA SER A 32 -3.67 11.41 -1.97
C SER A 32 -2.60 10.33 -1.75
N ILE A 33 -2.35 9.53 -2.78
CA ILE A 33 -1.07 8.84 -2.88
C ILE A 33 -0.18 9.76 -3.70
N GLU A 34 0.61 10.59 -3.02
CA GLU A 34 1.54 11.52 -3.67
C GLU A 34 2.70 10.73 -4.30
N PHE A 35 2.78 10.81 -5.63
CA PHE A 35 3.86 10.29 -6.45
C PHE A 35 4.11 11.36 -7.54
N ASP A 36 5.31 11.95 -7.54
CA ASP A 36 5.67 13.04 -8.46
C ASP A 36 7.02 12.79 -9.17
N HIS A 37 7.24 13.49 -10.29
CA HIS A 37 7.96 13.00 -11.48
C HIS A 37 9.33 13.60 -11.80
N SER A 38 10.03 12.82 -12.65
CA SER A 38 11.17 13.17 -13.52
C SER A 38 12.59 13.19 -12.90
N PHE A 39 13.54 12.49 -13.54
CA PHE A 39 14.68 13.10 -14.24
C PHE A 39 15.62 12.07 -14.94
N ASP A 40 16.34 12.60 -15.93
CA ASP A 40 17.29 12.03 -16.86
C ASP A 40 18.66 11.64 -16.21
N VAL A 41 19.37 10.67 -16.80
CA VAL A 41 20.62 10.09 -16.28
C VAL A 41 21.87 10.68 -16.99
N SER A 42 21.74 11.75 -17.77
CA SER A 42 22.89 12.30 -18.54
C SER A 42 23.71 13.41 -17.86
N ASP A 43 23.29 14.03 -16.76
CA ASP A 43 23.91 15.30 -16.31
C ASP A 43 24.87 15.20 -15.12
N VAL A 44 25.30 14.00 -14.69
CA VAL A 44 26.21 13.85 -13.53
C VAL A 44 27.71 14.03 -13.88
N TYR A 45 28.04 14.38 -15.14
CA TYR A 45 29.40 14.80 -15.50
C TYR A 45 29.40 16.12 -16.25
N ASN A 46 29.20 17.21 -15.52
CA ASN A 46 29.98 18.46 -15.60
C ASN A 46 29.28 19.56 -14.79
N ALA A 47 29.85 19.92 -13.63
CA ALA A 47 29.53 21.17 -12.97
C ALA A 47 30.77 22.08 -13.03
N SER A 48 30.64 23.18 -13.76
CA SER A 48 31.49 24.37 -13.63
C SER A 48 30.54 25.57 -13.57
N ASP A 49 30.65 26.28 -12.45
CA ASP A 49 30.15 27.61 -12.09
C ASP A 49 29.31 28.40 -13.11
N THR A 50 28.12 28.83 -12.68
CA THR A 50 27.77 30.27 -12.52
C THR A 50 26.31 30.44 -12.05
N ALA A 51 26.07 31.52 -11.32
CA ALA A 51 24.76 32.10 -10.96
C ALA A 51 24.84 33.61 -11.29
N PRO A 52 23.78 34.42 -11.12
CA PRO A 52 22.32 34.21 -11.20
C PRO A 52 21.64 35.25 -12.16
N GLU A 53 20.31 35.23 -12.30
CA GLU A 53 19.45 36.45 -12.22
C GLU A 53 17.93 36.13 -12.28
N ASP A 54 17.17 37.03 -11.66
CA ASP A 54 15.71 37.09 -11.41
C ASP A 54 14.85 37.29 -12.67
N ASP A 55 13.58 36.85 -12.65
CA ASP A 55 12.41 37.75 -12.72
C ASP A 55 11.06 37.02 -12.59
N HIS A 56 10.09 37.75 -12.03
CA HIS A 56 8.72 37.37 -11.69
C HIS A 56 7.80 37.12 -12.91
N ASP A 57 6.80 36.24 -12.75
CA ASP A 57 5.42 36.55 -13.18
C ASP A 57 4.35 35.67 -12.52
N VAL A 58 3.21 36.31 -12.25
CA VAL A 58 2.01 35.80 -11.56
C VAL A 58 1.07 35.14 -12.57
N ALA A 59 0.61 33.91 -12.31
CA ALA A 59 -0.46 33.28 -13.06
C ALA A 59 -1.54 32.69 -12.14
N GLN A 60 -2.76 32.81 -12.62
CA GLN A 60 -4.03 32.71 -11.90
C GLN A 60 -4.42 31.27 -11.56
N ASP A 61 -4.99 31.15 -10.36
CA ASP A 61 -5.56 29.94 -9.78
C ASP A 61 -6.93 29.63 -10.43
N SER A 62 -6.96 28.58 -11.24
CA SER A 62 -8.19 27.91 -11.67
C SER A 62 -7.92 26.40 -11.70
N SER A 63 -7.93 25.79 -10.52
CA SER A 63 -7.73 24.35 -10.34
C SER A 63 -9.07 23.60 -10.45
N ASP A 64 -9.27 22.94 -11.58
CA ASP A 64 -10.35 21.98 -11.81
C ASP A 64 -9.95 20.62 -11.18
N PRO A 65 -10.73 20.05 -10.24
CA PRO A 65 -10.31 18.92 -9.39
C PRO A 65 -10.15 17.56 -10.11
N GLY A 66 -10.31 17.51 -11.44
CA GLY A 66 -10.02 16.33 -12.27
C GLY A 66 -8.56 16.18 -12.70
N ASP A 67 -7.75 17.23 -12.59
CA ASP A 67 -6.42 17.29 -13.24
C ASP A 67 -5.26 16.68 -12.42
N THR A 68 -5.42 16.46 -11.12
CA THR A 68 -4.32 15.96 -10.26
C THR A 68 -3.96 14.48 -10.50
N LEU A 69 -4.89 13.70 -11.06
CA LEU A 69 -4.63 12.29 -11.42
C LEU A 69 -4.16 12.12 -12.87
N GLN A 70 -4.53 13.05 -13.75
CA GLN A 70 -4.04 13.09 -15.14
C GLN A 70 -2.58 13.56 -15.18
N ALA A 71 -2.24 14.57 -14.37
CA ALA A 71 -0.85 15.02 -14.15
C ALA A 71 0.07 13.94 -13.53
N TYR A 72 -0.49 12.90 -12.89
CA TYR A 72 0.24 11.73 -12.37
C TYR A 72 0.59 10.70 -13.47
N PHE A 73 -0.22 10.56 -14.52
CA PHE A 73 0.01 9.58 -15.59
C PHE A 73 0.84 10.14 -16.75
N ASP A 74 0.66 11.42 -17.11
CA ASP A 74 1.34 12.05 -18.26
C ASP A 74 2.85 12.26 -18.07
N SER A 75 3.33 12.02 -16.87
CA SER A 75 4.67 12.35 -16.38
C SER A 75 5.50 11.09 -16.03
N VAL A 76 4.86 9.92 -15.99
CA VAL A 76 5.50 8.58 -16.08
C VAL A 76 5.77 8.20 -17.54
N LEU A 77 4.98 8.73 -18.48
CA LEU A 77 4.96 8.28 -19.87
C LEU A 77 5.95 9.05 -20.74
N GLN A 78 7.24 8.74 -20.59
CA GLN A 78 8.13 8.72 -21.75
C GLN A 78 8.86 7.37 -21.86
N PRO A 79 8.91 6.77 -23.06
CA PRO A 79 9.52 5.47 -23.27
C PRO A 79 11.04 5.59 -23.16
N ARG A 80 11.64 5.00 -22.11
CA ARG A 80 13.09 4.75 -22.08
C ARG A 80 13.39 3.29 -22.37
N HIS A 81 14.28 3.14 -23.34
CA HIS A 81 14.77 1.91 -23.95
C HIS A 81 15.10 0.81 -22.93
N GLU A 82 14.71 -0.41 -23.30
CA GLU A 82 15.09 -1.68 -22.70
C GLU A 82 16.61 -1.75 -22.45
N ALA A 83 17.04 -1.58 -21.20
CA ALA A 83 18.38 -1.93 -20.77
C ALA A 83 18.34 -3.32 -20.11
N HIS A 84 18.97 -4.27 -20.80
CA HIS A 84 19.26 -5.65 -20.41
C HIS A 84 19.36 -5.93 -18.90
N LEU A 85 18.30 -6.54 -18.33
CA LEU A 85 18.41 -7.42 -17.16
C LEU A 85 18.48 -8.87 -17.65
N ASN A 86 19.68 -9.32 -18.00
CA ASN A 86 19.96 -10.73 -18.30
C ASN A 86 20.15 -11.52 -16.98
N GLY A 87 19.36 -12.57 -16.80
CA GLY A 87 19.90 -13.82 -16.24
C GLY A 87 19.56 -14.22 -14.80
N ALA A 88 18.43 -13.79 -14.22
CA ALA A 88 17.87 -14.46 -13.04
C ALA A 88 16.43 -14.93 -13.34
N SER A 89 16.19 -16.23 -13.14
CA SER A 89 14.99 -16.98 -13.55
C SER A 89 13.65 -16.26 -13.29
N ARG A 90 12.94 -15.96 -14.39
CA ARG A 90 11.59 -15.38 -14.48
C ARG A 90 10.45 -16.37 -14.14
N GLU A 91 10.73 -17.60 -13.73
CA GLU A 91 9.72 -18.66 -13.61
C GLU A 91 8.82 -18.58 -12.35
N ASN A 92 9.06 -17.64 -11.44
CA ASN A 92 8.50 -17.70 -10.09
C ASN A 92 7.34 -16.72 -9.81
N THR A 93 7.02 -15.82 -10.75
CA THR A 93 5.88 -14.89 -10.67
C THR A 93 4.55 -15.51 -11.17
N HIS A 94 4.58 -16.75 -11.68
CA HIS A 94 3.49 -17.35 -12.45
C HIS A 94 2.13 -17.54 -11.76
N VAL A 95 1.98 -17.40 -10.44
CA VAL A 95 0.68 -17.64 -9.77
C VAL A 95 -0.14 -16.37 -9.68
N LEU A 96 0.44 -15.24 -9.28
CA LEU A 96 -0.22 -13.95 -9.40
C LEU A 96 -0.32 -13.53 -10.87
N MET A 97 0.60 -13.92 -11.75
CA MET A 97 0.47 -13.63 -13.20
C MET A 97 -0.59 -14.47 -13.93
N LYS A 98 -1.25 -15.44 -13.28
CA LYS A 98 -2.36 -16.21 -13.88
C LYS A 98 -3.73 -15.54 -13.69
N ARG A 99 -3.83 -14.54 -12.80
CA ARG A 99 -5.07 -13.82 -12.46
C ARG A 99 -4.76 -12.33 -12.36
N GLY A 100 -5.62 -11.46 -12.87
CA GLY A 100 -5.28 -10.06 -13.05
C GLY A 100 -4.40 -9.83 -14.28
N CYS A 101 -3.43 -8.93 -14.18
CA CYS A 101 -2.54 -8.55 -15.28
C CYS A 101 -1.50 -9.61 -15.61
N LYS A 102 -1.35 -9.92 -16.90
CA LYS A 102 -0.30 -10.77 -17.46
C LYS A 102 0.36 -10.08 -18.63
N ILE A 103 1.64 -10.34 -18.87
CA ILE A 103 2.34 -9.83 -20.06
C ILE A 103 1.96 -10.73 -21.24
N GLY A 104 1.16 -10.20 -22.17
CA GLY A 104 0.79 -10.81 -23.44
C GLY A 104 1.66 -10.32 -24.60
N ALA A 105 1.30 -10.73 -25.82
CA ALA A 105 2.05 -10.37 -27.03
C ALA A 105 2.03 -8.87 -27.34
N ASN A 106 0.98 -8.17 -26.90
CA ASN A 106 0.74 -6.75 -27.18
C ASN A 106 0.86 -5.87 -25.92
N GLY A 107 1.53 -6.35 -24.87
CA GLY A 107 1.65 -5.66 -23.59
C GLY A 107 0.83 -6.31 -22.48
N TRP A 108 0.46 -5.53 -21.46
CA TRP A 108 -0.29 -6.04 -20.31
C TRP A 108 -1.74 -6.35 -20.70
N GLU A 109 -2.16 -7.59 -20.47
CA GLU A 109 -3.54 -8.05 -20.58
C GLU A 109 -4.08 -8.25 -19.17
N CYS A 110 -5.03 -7.41 -18.73
CA CYS A 110 -5.58 -7.45 -17.39
C CYS A 110 -7.03 -7.96 -17.40
N ASP A 111 -7.41 -8.69 -16.36
CA ASP A 111 -8.79 -9.04 -16.08
C ASP A 111 -9.30 -8.30 -14.84
N ASP A 112 -10.61 -8.39 -14.60
CA ASP A 112 -11.27 -7.72 -13.47
C ASP A 112 -11.18 -8.52 -12.17
N ASN A 113 -10.49 -9.65 -12.17
CA ASN A 113 -10.43 -10.51 -10.99
C ASN A 113 -9.46 -9.89 -9.99
N ILE A 114 -9.98 -9.56 -8.82
CA ILE A 114 -9.15 -9.19 -7.69
C ILE A 114 -8.67 -10.49 -7.02
N PRO A 115 -7.36 -10.73 -6.85
CA PRO A 115 -6.85 -11.93 -6.18
C PRO A 115 -7.37 -12.06 -4.75
N THR A 116 -7.73 -13.27 -4.33
CA THR A 116 -8.17 -13.52 -2.96
C THR A 116 -7.01 -13.36 -1.96
N MET A 117 -7.34 -13.10 -0.69
CA MET A 117 -6.37 -13.01 0.40
C MET A 117 -5.47 -14.26 0.46
N THR A 118 -6.07 -15.44 0.34
CA THR A 118 -5.36 -16.73 0.37
C THR A 118 -4.38 -16.85 -0.79
N GLU A 119 -4.77 -16.46 -2.00
CA GLU A 119 -3.87 -16.52 -3.17
C GLU A 119 -2.64 -15.63 -3.01
N ILE A 120 -2.82 -14.41 -2.49
CA ILE A 120 -1.70 -13.50 -2.24
C ILE A 120 -0.81 -14.04 -1.11
N VAL A 121 -1.39 -14.53 -0.01
CA VAL A 121 -0.62 -15.11 1.11
C VAL A 121 0.16 -16.35 0.67
N ASP A 122 -0.44 -17.24 -0.12
CA ASP A 122 0.22 -18.44 -0.64
C ASP A 122 1.36 -18.10 -1.60
N TYR A 123 1.18 -17.08 -2.45
CA TYR A 123 2.25 -16.55 -3.28
C TYR A 123 3.42 -16.03 -2.43
N LEU A 124 3.13 -15.22 -1.41
CA LEU A 124 4.15 -14.63 -0.54
C LEU A 124 4.90 -15.68 0.30
N ARG A 125 4.25 -16.78 0.71
CA ARG A 125 4.83 -17.81 1.61
C ARG A 125 5.39 -19.05 0.91
N VAL A 126 4.58 -19.66 0.05
CA VAL A 126 4.74 -21.07 -0.35
C VAL A 126 5.41 -21.20 -1.71
N LYS A 127 5.18 -20.26 -2.62
CA LYS A 127 5.69 -20.38 -4.00
C LYS A 127 7.22 -20.23 -4.04
N PRO A 128 7.88 -20.86 -5.03
CA PRO A 128 9.26 -20.51 -5.37
C PRO A 128 9.35 -18.98 -5.52
N GLY A 129 10.35 -18.35 -4.89
CA GLY A 129 10.47 -16.89 -4.85
C GLY A 129 9.65 -16.18 -3.75
N GLY A 130 8.77 -16.88 -3.03
CA GLY A 130 8.04 -16.33 -1.88
C GLY A 130 8.98 -15.81 -0.79
N MET A 131 8.82 -14.55 -0.43
CA MET A 131 9.73 -13.81 0.45
C MET A 131 9.32 -13.83 1.94
N ALA A 132 8.06 -14.16 2.26
CA ALA A 132 7.49 -14.12 3.61
C ALA A 132 7.89 -15.33 4.48
N ARG A 133 9.20 -15.51 4.67
CA ARG A 133 9.81 -16.63 5.39
C ARG A 133 10.22 -16.22 6.81
N ASN A 134 10.33 -17.20 7.70
CA ASN A 134 10.68 -16.93 9.11
C ASN A 134 12.11 -16.38 9.31
N ASN A 135 12.97 -16.43 8.30
CA ASN A 135 14.29 -15.82 8.32
C ASN A 135 14.33 -14.41 7.69
N ARG A 136 13.17 -13.84 7.33
CA ARG A 136 13.06 -12.52 6.70
C ARG A 136 12.03 -11.65 7.41
N ARG A 137 12.47 -10.47 7.87
CA ARG A 137 11.60 -9.47 8.49
C ARG A 137 10.73 -8.81 7.44
N ALA A 138 9.44 -8.67 7.71
CA ALA A 138 8.60 -7.79 6.90
C ALA A 138 8.97 -6.34 7.21
N ALA A 139 9.05 -5.52 6.17
CA ALA A 139 9.31 -4.09 6.27
C ALA A 139 8.18 -3.31 5.59
N PHE A 140 7.67 -2.32 6.32
CA PHE A 140 6.60 -1.39 5.91
C PHE A 140 7.11 0.03 6.09
N TYR A 141 6.52 1.01 5.41
CA TYR A 141 6.90 2.41 5.59
C TYR A 141 5.75 3.37 5.32
N VAL A 142 5.82 4.54 5.96
CA VAL A 142 4.92 5.67 5.71
C VAL A 142 5.66 6.98 6.03
N ASN A 143 5.34 8.05 5.30
CA ASN A 143 5.85 9.41 5.57
C ASN A 143 7.38 9.51 5.66
N LEU A 144 8.09 8.74 4.83
CA LEU A 144 9.54 8.88 4.67
C LEU A 144 9.94 9.97 3.67
N GLY A 145 8.97 10.67 3.05
CA GLY A 145 9.16 11.65 1.97
C GLY A 145 9.26 13.12 2.39
N ASP A 146 8.99 13.46 3.66
CA ASP A 146 9.28 14.81 4.18
C ASP A 146 10.78 14.99 4.53
N VAL A 147 11.66 14.34 3.79
CA VAL A 147 13.10 14.52 3.94
C VAL A 147 13.45 15.68 3.03
N ASP A 148 13.90 16.79 3.65
CA ASP A 148 14.39 18.04 3.06
C ASP A 148 13.99 18.29 1.58
N PRO A 149 13.18 19.31 1.27
CA PRO A 149 12.84 19.70 -0.11
C PRO A 149 14.06 19.84 -1.04
N ASN A 150 15.25 20.12 -0.51
CA ASN A 150 16.49 20.23 -1.28
C ASN A 150 17.09 18.86 -1.70
N LEU A 151 16.64 17.77 -1.06
CA LEU A 151 17.01 16.39 -1.38
C LEU A 151 16.03 15.71 -2.33
N GLN A 152 14.85 16.28 -2.58
CA GLN A 152 13.77 15.81 -3.48
C GLN A 152 14.14 15.78 -4.97
N LYS A 153 15.28 15.21 -5.33
CA LYS A 153 15.71 15.02 -6.72
C LYS A 153 15.32 13.61 -7.19
N GLY A 154 14.02 13.40 -7.37
CA GLY A 154 13.47 12.47 -8.38
C GLY A 154 13.61 10.96 -8.13
N GLY A 155 13.33 10.47 -6.91
CA GLY A 155 13.30 9.03 -6.66
C GLY A 155 12.38 8.60 -5.52
N ASN A 156 12.06 7.30 -5.43
CA ASN A 156 11.44 6.71 -4.24
C ASN A 156 12.49 6.67 -3.10
N GLU A 157 12.82 7.84 -2.57
CA GLU A 157 13.81 8.03 -1.52
C GLU A 157 13.46 7.22 -0.28
N ALA A 158 12.17 7.11 0.04
CA ALA A 158 11.65 6.25 1.09
C ALA A 158 12.13 4.79 0.95
N ALA A 159 12.00 4.22 -0.24
CA ALA A 159 12.51 2.88 -0.54
C ALA A 159 14.03 2.82 -0.43
N ALA A 160 14.74 3.80 -1.00
CA ALA A 160 16.20 3.84 -0.95
C ALA A 160 16.72 3.91 0.49
N MET A 161 16.09 4.71 1.34
CA MET A 161 16.43 4.85 2.75
C MET A 161 16.17 3.57 3.54
N LEU A 162 15.03 2.91 3.30
CA LEU A 162 14.72 1.61 3.88
C LEU A 162 15.80 0.58 3.49
N VAL A 163 16.13 0.50 2.20
CA VAL A 163 17.14 -0.43 1.67
C VAL A 163 18.51 -0.14 2.28
N ALA A 164 18.93 1.13 2.27
CA ALA A 164 20.22 1.57 2.81
C ALA A 164 20.34 1.30 4.32
N TRP A 165 19.29 1.57 5.08
CA TRP A 165 19.25 1.27 6.51
C TRP A 165 19.36 -0.24 6.76
N CYS A 166 18.61 -1.06 6.01
CA CYS A 166 18.70 -2.51 6.11
C CYS A 166 20.09 -3.05 5.77
N GLN A 167 20.73 -2.52 4.72
CA GLN A 167 22.11 -2.89 4.36
C GLN A 167 23.11 -2.53 5.46
N LYS A 168 23.07 -1.28 5.95
CA LYS A 168 23.94 -0.80 7.04
C LYS A 168 23.81 -1.63 8.32
N ASN A 169 22.64 -2.19 8.59
CA ASN A 169 22.36 -3.01 9.77
C ASN A 169 22.50 -4.54 9.51
N GLY A 170 23.13 -4.95 8.41
CA GLY A 170 23.42 -6.37 8.13
C GLY A 170 22.18 -7.22 7.86
N LEU A 171 21.10 -6.58 7.38
CA LEU A 171 19.83 -7.21 7.04
C LEU A 171 19.70 -7.53 5.56
N GLU A 172 20.73 -7.32 4.74
CA GLU A 172 20.70 -7.69 3.33
C GLU A 172 20.24 -9.15 3.14
N GLY A 173 19.22 -9.36 2.29
CA GLY A 173 18.58 -10.67 2.07
C GLY A 173 17.77 -11.24 3.25
N LYS A 174 17.68 -10.52 4.38
CA LYS A 174 16.97 -10.89 5.62
C LYS A 174 15.73 -10.02 5.89
N TYR A 175 15.27 -9.29 4.88
CA TYR A 175 14.00 -8.57 4.92
C TYR A 175 13.28 -8.70 3.58
N TYR A 176 12.00 -8.36 3.59
CA TYR A 176 11.18 -8.19 2.40
C TYR A 176 10.20 -7.05 2.59
N TRP A 177 9.84 -6.40 1.51
CA TRP A 177 8.88 -5.30 1.45
C TRP A 177 8.14 -5.37 0.11
N TRP A 178 7.05 -4.62 -0.06
CA TRP A 178 6.16 -4.80 -1.20
C TRP A 178 6.91 -4.85 -2.55
N ALA A 179 7.87 -3.95 -2.79
CA ALA A 179 8.55 -3.84 -4.07
C ALA A 179 9.50 -5.00 -4.41
N ASN A 180 9.93 -5.79 -3.41
CA ASN A 180 10.70 -7.02 -3.66
C ASN A 180 9.91 -8.29 -3.33
N ALA A 181 8.69 -8.16 -2.83
CA ALA A 181 7.78 -9.25 -2.52
C ALA A 181 6.84 -9.57 -3.69
N CYS A 182 6.59 -8.60 -4.58
CA CYS A 182 5.85 -8.79 -5.82
C CYS A 182 6.56 -8.08 -6.98
N ASP A 183 6.11 -8.35 -8.20
CA ASP A 183 6.46 -7.53 -9.36
C ASP A 183 5.76 -6.17 -9.23
N LYS A 184 6.55 -5.09 -9.12
CA LYS A 184 6.03 -3.72 -8.96
C LYS A 184 5.16 -3.31 -10.16
N LEU A 185 5.59 -3.63 -11.39
CA LEU A 185 4.87 -3.26 -12.60
C LEU A 185 3.54 -4.00 -12.69
N TRP A 186 3.52 -5.27 -12.27
CA TRP A 186 2.27 -6.03 -12.18
C TRP A 186 1.26 -5.37 -11.23
N LEU A 187 1.71 -4.98 -10.02
CA LEU A 187 0.85 -4.37 -9.01
C LEU A 187 0.28 -3.03 -9.53
N GLU A 188 1.12 -2.21 -10.15
CA GLU A 188 0.73 -0.93 -10.74
C GLU A 188 -0.28 -1.13 -11.87
N LYS A 189 -0.01 -2.04 -12.81
CA LYS A 189 -0.90 -2.29 -13.95
C LYS A 189 -2.25 -2.85 -13.51
N GLN A 190 -2.28 -3.67 -12.47
CA GLN A 190 -3.54 -4.17 -11.92
C GLN A 190 -4.36 -3.04 -11.29
N ALA A 191 -3.73 -2.18 -10.48
CA ALA A 191 -4.42 -1.06 -9.86
C ALA A 191 -4.97 -0.08 -10.92
N GLU A 192 -4.16 0.23 -11.94
CA GLU A 192 -4.54 1.08 -13.08
C GLU A 192 -5.75 0.51 -13.82
N HIS A 193 -5.72 -0.77 -14.22
CA HIS A 193 -6.84 -1.42 -14.89
C HIS A 193 -8.13 -1.38 -14.06
N LEU A 194 -8.06 -1.70 -12.76
CA LEU A 194 -9.22 -1.66 -11.87
C LEU A 194 -9.81 -0.26 -11.73
N LYS A 195 -8.95 0.76 -11.74
CA LYS A 195 -9.37 2.17 -11.68
C LYS A 195 -10.04 2.62 -12.97
N GLU A 196 -9.44 2.34 -14.13
CA GLU A 196 -9.99 2.67 -15.45
C GLU A 196 -11.33 1.98 -15.72
N ASN A 197 -11.51 0.77 -15.17
CA ASN A 197 -12.72 -0.03 -15.32
C ASN A 197 -13.69 0.08 -14.14
N ARG A 198 -13.46 1.00 -13.20
CA ARG A 198 -14.20 1.11 -11.91
C ARG A 198 -15.71 0.99 -12.08
N ALA A 199 -16.32 1.85 -12.90
CA ALA A 199 -17.77 1.90 -13.06
C ALA A 199 -18.37 0.58 -13.59
N ARG A 200 -17.64 -0.10 -14.49
CA ARG A 200 -18.06 -1.39 -15.05
C ARG A 200 -17.95 -2.51 -14.01
N ILE A 201 -16.86 -2.52 -13.23
CA ILE A 201 -16.61 -3.49 -12.18
C ILE A 201 -17.63 -3.32 -11.04
N GLU A 202 -17.84 -2.10 -10.55
CA GLU A 202 -18.82 -1.82 -9.49
C GLU A 202 -20.25 -2.19 -9.91
N LYS A 203 -20.56 -2.05 -11.20
CA LYS A 203 -21.85 -2.52 -11.73
C LYS A 203 -21.98 -4.05 -11.72
N ALA A 204 -20.90 -4.77 -12.03
CA ALA A 204 -20.89 -6.23 -12.06
C ALA A 204 -20.74 -6.85 -10.65
N HIS A 205 -20.04 -6.15 -9.77
CA HIS A 205 -19.70 -6.52 -8.39
C HIS A 205 -20.01 -5.35 -7.45
N PRO A 206 -21.30 -5.11 -7.12
CA PRO A 206 -21.68 -4.02 -6.22
C PRO A 206 -21.06 -4.10 -4.82
N GLU A 207 -20.60 -5.28 -4.42
CA GLU A 207 -19.86 -5.53 -3.19
C GLU A 207 -18.42 -5.01 -3.22
N TRP A 208 -17.92 -4.55 -4.37
CA TRP A 208 -16.57 -3.99 -4.55
C TRP A 208 -16.57 -2.49 -4.85
N PRO A 209 -17.03 -1.63 -3.92
CA PRO A 209 -16.89 -0.19 -4.10
C PRO A 209 -15.40 0.17 -4.14
N ASN A 210 -15.00 0.97 -5.11
CA ASN A 210 -13.61 1.35 -5.35
C ASN A 210 -12.66 0.11 -5.44
N PRO A 211 -12.74 -0.68 -6.52
CA PRO A 211 -12.06 -1.97 -6.64
C PRO A 211 -10.53 -1.85 -6.57
N GLU A 212 -9.95 -0.74 -7.06
CA GLU A 212 -8.52 -0.44 -6.96
C GLU A 212 -8.09 -0.30 -5.48
N GLN A 213 -8.84 0.44 -4.67
CA GLN A 213 -8.57 0.56 -3.24
C GLN A 213 -8.73 -0.77 -2.52
N ILE A 214 -9.79 -1.54 -2.83
CA ILE A 214 -9.98 -2.89 -2.26
C ILE A 214 -8.77 -3.76 -2.57
N PHE A 215 -8.33 -3.80 -3.83
CA PHE A 215 -7.17 -4.56 -4.27
C PHE A 215 -5.90 -4.17 -3.50
N LEU A 216 -5.57 -2.88 -3.44
CA LEU A 216 -4.37 -2.39 -2.76
C LEU A 216 -4.42 -2.69 -1.26
N HIS A 217 -5.53 -2.36 -0.59
CA HIS A 217 -5.71 -2.67 0.84
C HIS A 217 -5.62 -4.18 1.10
N GLY A 218 -6.23 -5.00 0.24
CA GLY A 218 -6.15 -6.45 0.29
C GLY A 218 -4.74 -6.98 0.16
N PHE A 219 -3.96 -6.44 -0.78
CA PHE A 219 -2.57 -6.81 -0.98
C PHE A 219 -1.71 -6.50 0.26
N PHE A 220 -1.82 -5.30 0.83
CA PHE A 220 -1.05 -4.93 2.03
C PHE A 220 -1.52 -5.69 3.29
N GLN A 221 -2.82 -5.96 3.42
CA GLN A 221 -3.35 -6.86 4.45
C GLN A 221 -2.79 -8.28 4.29
N ALA A 222 -2.72 -8.80 3.06
CA ALA A 222 -2.15 -10.11 2.77
C ALA A 222 -0.66 -10.16 3.13
N MET A 223 0.10 -9.12 2.84
CA MET A 223 1.51 -9.03 3.21
C MET A 223 1.71 -9.03 4.73
N ALA A 224 0.93 -8.23 5.46
CA ALA A 224 0.92 -8.23 6.92
C ALA A 224 0.53 -9.61 7.51
N PHE A 225 -0.48 -10.25 6.93
CA PHE A 225 -0.93 -11.57 7.35
C PHE A 225 0.06 -12.69 6.99
N ALA A 226 0.73 -12.59 5.84
CA ALA A 226 1.73 -13.54 5.36
C ALA A 226 3.01 -13.54 6.21
N THR A 227 3.27 -12.47 6.94
CA THR A 227 4.45 -12.36 7.81
C THR A 227 4.57 -13.56 8.77
N THR A 228 5.76 -14.17 8.80
CA THR A 228 6.08 -15.33 9.65
C THR A 228 7.20 -15.05 10.65
N HIS A 229 8.06 -14.06 10.38
CA HIS A 229 9.12 -13.64 11.30
C HIS A 229 8.51 -12.92 12.53
N PRO A 230 9.04 -13.14 13.76
CA PRO A 230 8.49 -12.55 14.98
C PRO A 230 8.65 -11.03 15.08
N ASP A 231 9.68 -10.47 14.45
CA ASP A 231 9.94 -9.03 14.40
C ASP A 231 9.57 -8.43 13.04
N VAL A 232 8.95 -7.26 13.08
CA VAL A 232 8.57 -6.44 11.92
C VAL A 232 9.23 -5.08 12.02
N LEU A 233 9.64 -4.53 10.88
CA LEU A 233 10.22 -3.20 10.76
C LEU A 233 9.20 -2.25 10.15
N PHE A 234 8.99 -1.11 10.79
CA PHE A 234 8.15 -0.04 10.29
C PHE A 234 8.98 1.24 10.18
N PHE A 235 9.18 1.72 8.96
CA PHE A 235 10.02 2.88 8.69
C PHE A 235 9.17 4.14 8.63
N THR A 236 9.44 5.08 9.53
CA THR A 236 8.79 6.40 9.56
C THR A 236 9.65 7.36 10.40
N GLN A 237 9.49 8.67 10.22
CA GLN A 237 10.24 9.66 10.99
C GLN A 237 9.91 9.58 12.49
N ALA A 238 10.93 9.73 13.34
CA ALA A 238 10.75 9.68 14.79
C ALA A 238 9.98 10.90 15.27
N GLY A 239 9.10 10.70 16.26
CA GLY A 239 8.30 11.79 16.84
C GLY A 239 7.22 12.38 15.94
N LYS A 240 7.12 11.97 14.66
CA LYS A 240 6.00 12.33 13.79
C LYS A 240 4.88 11.30 13.91
N ASP A 241 3.66 11.82 13.97
CA ASP A 241 2.46 11.01 13.80
C ASP A 241 2.31 10.64 12.31
N TRP A 242 1.87 9.42 12.04
CA TRP A 242 1.48 9.02 10.69
C TRP A 242 0.02 9.37 10.43
N ASP A 243 -0.34 9.46 9.15
CA ASP A 243 -1.73 9.72 8.76
C ASP A 243 -2.64 8.61 9.31
N LYS A 244 -3.71 9.02 10.00
CA LYS A 244 -4.72 8.12 10.56
C LYS A 244 -5.49 7.36 9.47
N LYS A 245 -5.46 7.85 8.24
CA LYS A 245 -6.07 7.23 7.06
C LYS A 245 -5.06 6.47 6.19
N SER A 246 -3.80 6.37 6.62
CA SER A 246 -2.79 5.60 5.87
C SER A 246 -3.15 4.11 5.85
N ILE A 247 -2.70 3.42 4.79
CA ILE A 247 -2.76 1.95 4.70
C ILE A 247 -2.12 1.31 5.94
N TRP A 248 -1.03 1.89 6.46
CA TRP A 248 -0.42 1.44 7.71
C TRP A 248 -1.43 1.41 8.87
N GLN A 249 -2.12 2.52 9.10
CA GLN A 249 -3.03 2.67 10.23
C GLN A 249 -4.32 1.84 10.07
N GLU A 250 -4.89 1.82 8.87
CA GLU A 250 -6.19 1.18 8.61
C GLU A 250 -6.09 -0.33 8.38
N VAL A 251 -4.95 -0.79 7.83
CA VAL A 251 -4.81 -2.14 7.27
C VAL A 251 -3.64 -2.90 7.90
N GLU A 252 -2.42 -2.41 7.76
CA GLU A 252 -1.21 -3.19 8.06
C GLU A 252 -1.04 -3.39 9.57
N TYR A 253 -1.05 -2.32 10.36
CA TYR A 253 -0.86 -2.37 11.80
C TYR A 253 -1.94 -3.20 12.51
N PRO A 254 -3.25 -3.04 12.23
CA PRO A 254 -4.28 -3.91 12.79
C PRO A 254 -4.11 -5.39 12.42
N THR A 255 -3.62 -5.68 11.22
CA THR A 255 -3.40 -7.05 10.76
C THR A 255 -2.17 -7.67 11.44
N LEU A 256 -1.07 -6.93 11.54
CA LEU A 256 0.18 -7.37 12.18
C LEU A 256 -0.01 -7.70 13.67
N THR A 257 -0.70 -6.84 14.42
CA THR A 257 -0.96 -7.05 15.85
C THR A 257 -1.80 -8.31 16.11
N ARG A 258 -2.65 -8.70 15.16
CA ARG A 258 -3.44 -9.95 15.20
C ARG A 258 -2.71 -11.17 14.66
N ASN A 259 -1.68 -10.99 13.84
CA ASN A 259 -0.90 -12.10 13.28
C ASN A 259 -0.09 -12.82 14.38
N ARG A 260 -0.48 -14.05 14.72
CA ARG A 260 0.11 -14.87 15.80
C ARG A 260 1.63 -15.05 15.72
N HIS A 261 2.21 -14.94 14.53
CA HIS A 261 3.65 -15.08 14.31
C HIS A 261 4.40 -13.82 14.77
N VAL A 262 3.82 -12.64 14.55
CA VAL A 262 4.40 -11.35 14.93
C VAL A 262 4.34 -11.17 16.45
N LYS A 263 5.48 -10.86 17.04
CA LYS A 263 5.68 -10.61 18.46
C LYS A 263 6.02 -9.15 18.74
N ARG A 264 6.79 -8.51 17.86
CA ARG A 264 7.28 -7.14 18.06
C ARG A 264 7.23 -6.35 16.75
N ILE A 265 6.88 -5.08 16.85
CA ILE A 265 6.95 -4.11 15.76
C ILE A 265 7.88 -2.99 16.20
N PHE A 266 8.92 -2.74 15.39
CA PHE A 266 9.91 -1.71 15.65
C PHE A 266 9.74 -0.54 14.68
N ARG A 267 9.60 0.67 15.22
CA ARG A 267 9.74 1.92 14.46
C ARG A 267 11.21 2.14 14.16
N ILE A 268 11.51 2.44 12.91
CA ILE A 268 12.83 2.82 12.42
C ILE A 268 12.73 4.19 11.79
N ASP A 269 13.49 5.15 12.30
CA ASP A 269 13.74 6.41 11.61
C ASP A 269 15.11 6.32 10.92
N PRO A 270 15.16 6.18 9.58
CA PRO A 270 16.42 6.08 8.86
C PRO A 270 17.20 7.41 8.77
N THR A 271 16.56 8.55 9.08
CA THR A 271 17.23 9.87 9.16
C THR A 271 17.91 10.11 10.52
N CYS A 272 17.47 9.40 11.56
CA CYS A 272 17.96 9.62 12.90
C CYS A 272 19.45 9.19 13.02
N PRO A 273 20.36 10.06 13.49
CA PRO A 273 21.80 9.76 13.56
C PRO A 273 22.10 8.46 14.32
N ASP A 274 21.40 8.27 15.45
CA ASP A 274 21.53 7.12 16.33
C ASP A 274 21.05 5.81 15.68
N ASN A 275 20.18 5.88 14.67
CA ASN A 275 19.65 4.74 13.92
C ASN A 275 19.05 3.62 14.81
N LYS A 276 18.62 3.94 16.03
CA LYS A 276 18.16 2.94 17.01
C LYS A 276 16.70 2.57 16.73
N PRO A 277 16.38 1.27 16.57
CA PRO A 277 15.01 0.80 16.53
C PRO A 277 14.25 1.13 17.83
N GLU A 278 13.03 1.60 17.70
CA GLU A 278 12.12 1.86 18.81
C GLU A 278 11.01 0.83 18.86
N LEU A 279 10.77 0.21 20.03
CA LEU A 279 9.73 -0.80 20.18
C LEU A 279 8.35 -0.15 20.30
N MET A 280 7.58 -0.17 19.22
CA MET A 280 6.22 0.39 19.16
C MET A 280 5.21 -0.52 19.85
N TRP A 281 5.26 -1.81 19.52
CA TRP A 281 4.29 -2.79 19.97
C TRP A 281 4.97 -4.10 20.31
N ASP A 282 4.52 -4.71 21.41
CA ASP A 282 5.00 -6.02 21.86
C ASP A 282 3.81 -6.84 22.36
N ARG A 283 3.64 -8.05 21.80
CA ARG A 283 2.55 -8.96 22.15
C ARG A 283 2.47 -9.27 23.64
N SER A 284 3.61 -9.27 24.35
CA SER A 284 3.68 -9.57 25.78
C SER A 284 3.09 -8.47 26.67
N ARG A 285 3.01 -7.22 26.19
CA ARG A 285 2.42 -6.09 26.92
C ARG A 285 0.90 -6.21 27.08
N LYS A 286 0.25 -7.03 26.24
CA LYS A 286 -1.22 -7.20 26.18
C LYS A 286 -1.95 -5.88 25.94
N ASP A 287 -1.33 -4.99 25.17
CA ASP A 287 -1.94 -3.72 24.76
C ASP A 287 -3.28 -4.01 24.04
N PRO A 288 -4.30 -3.15 24.20
CA PRO A 288 -5.55 -3.27 23.46
C PRO A 288 -5.28 -3.32 21.95
N LEU A 289 -5.93 -4.26 21.26
CA LEU A 289 -5.77 -4.38 19.82
C LEU A 289 -6.39 -3.15 19.14
N PRO A 290 -5.71 -2.55 18.14
CA PRO A 290 -6.29 -1.45 17.37
C PRO A 290 -7.55 -1.93 16.65
N PRO A 291 -8.55 -1.06 16.43
CA PRO A 291 -9.77 -1.43 15.70
C PRO A 291 -9.43 -1.92 14.29
N VAL A 292 -10.26 -2.83 13.75
CA VAL A 292 -10.19 -3.22 12.33
C VAL A 292 -11.07 -2.24 11.57
N VAL A 293 -10.45 -1.38 10.76
CA VAL A 293 -11.16 -0.40 9.93
C VAL A 293 -11.51 -1.02 8.58
N PHE A 294 -10.58 -1.79 8.02
CA PHE A 294 -10.75 -2.49 6.75
C PHE A 294 -10.63 -3.99 6.94
N GLN A 295 -11.59 -4.73 6.37
CA GLN A 295 -11.53 -6.17 6.24
C GLN A 295 -11.70 -6.52 4.78
N TYR A 296 -10.68 -7.15 4.19
CA TYR A 296 -10.78 -7.61 2.83
C TYR A 296 -11.94 -8.60 2.70
N PRO A 297 -12.83 -8.41 1.71
CA PRO A 297 -13.97 -9.28 1.54
C PRO A 297 -13.50 -10.72 1.31
N ASP A 298 -14.20 -11.67 1.92
CA ASP A 298 -14.00 -13.10 1.66
C ASP A 298 -14.53 -13.38 0.24
N MET A 299 -13.68 -13.16 -0.77
CA MET A 299 -14.00 -13.38 -2.18
C MET A 299 -14.00 -14.89 -2.42
N ARG A 300 -15.20 -15.47 -2.50
CA ARG A 300 -15.44 -16.90 -2.75
C ARG A 300 -15.71 -17.19 -4.20
#